data_AF-A0A945R225-F1
#
_entry.id   AF-A0A945R225-F1
#
_cell.length_a   1.000
_cell.length_b   1.000
_cell.length_c   1.000
_cell.angle_alpha   90.00
_cell.angle_beta   90.00
_cell.angle_gamma   90.00
#
_symmetry.space_group_name_H-M   'P 1'
#
loop_
_entity.id
_entity.type
_entity.pdbx_description
1 polymer ?
#
loop_
_entity_poly.entity_id
_entity_poly.type
_entity_poly.pdbx_seq_one_letter_code
_entity_poly.pdbx_strand_id
1 'polypeptide(L)'
;MEITEASAAAFANDFVETHWLALTDLGDERRAASWELALTEHHLRVPGYPFEHGGRNWSDKALVHFWSLCAEHGCPMPDPVTTELVGPLLLMTATPSQHSAHLQAIAAGQASWDLVCLDLPSSPMRRLKALEQADWVLLIQNQAEGTSQIEILRPWPGLQANLPPTTADLKTSLVLSLDAGEMLLKLHRDHQPIAAVWRNRALLKTLRTLSCEDPMGRENQRLCELEILQTAQETLCHRLIQSGARAKQLIVTQIAREIQIKSLQLRHEQLGYYALTEATPPGQNEPIGSINAPIDA
;
A
#
# COMPACT_ATOMS: atom_id res chain seq x y z
N MET A 1 1.33 23.00 -21.18
CA MET A 1 1.86 23.75 -20.01
C MET A 1 2.75 22.78 -19.28
N GLU A 2 4.07 23.01 -19.24
CA GLU A 2 4.98 22.12 -18.51
C GLU A 2 4.66 22.19 -17.01
N ILE A 3 4.38 21.05 -16.38
CA ILE A 3 4.19 20.98 -14.94
C ILE A 3 5.58 21.07 -14.31
N THR A 4 5.85 22.18 -13.63
CA THR A 4 7.09 22.35 -12.87
C THR A 4 6.98 21.63 -11.52
N GLU A 5 8.10 21.15 -10.97
CA GLU A 5 8.15 20.49 -9.66
C GLU A 5 7.52 21.37 -8.56
N ALA A 6 7.82 22.68 -8.57
CA ALA A 6 7.26 23.64 -7.62
C ALA A 6 5.73 23.77 -7.72
N SER A 7 5.19 23.78 -8.95
CA SER A 7 3.74 23.84 -9.16
C SER A 7 3.02 22.57 -8.71
N ALA A 8 3.63 21.40 -8.91
CA ALA A 8 3.08 20.14 -8.42
C ALA A 8 3.09 20.06 -6.89
N ALA A 9 4.18 20.51 -6.26
CA ALA A 9 4.28 20.55 -4.80
C ALA A 9 3.26 21.52 -4.17
N ALA A 10 3.10 22.72 -4.72
CA ALA A 10 2.10 23.67 -4.24
C ALA A 10 0.68 23.10 -4.34
N PHE A 11 0.34 22.50 -5.50
CA PHE A 11 -0.95 21.84 -5.71
C PHE A 11 -1.17 20.67 -4.74
N ALA A 12 -0.16 19.84 -4.51
CA ALA A 12 -0.24 18.72 -3.57
C ALA A 12 -0.57 19.17 -2.14
N ASN A 13 0.08 20.25 -1.66
CA ASN A 13 -0.17 20.83 -0.34
C ASN A 13 -1.60 21.33 -0.20
N ASP A 14 -2.04 22.16 -1.16
CA ASP A 14 -3.41 22.71 -1.19
C ASP A 14 -4.48 21.61 -1.25
N PHE A 15 -4.22 20.56 -2.05
CA PHE A 15 -5.13 19.43 -2.19
C PHE A 15 -5.30 18.66 -0.89
N VAL A 16 -4.20 18.30 -0.20
CA VAL A 16 -4.27 17.58 1.08
C VAL A 16 -4.93 18.44 2.17
N GLU A 17 -4.62 19.73 2.22
CA GLU A 17 -5.25 20.66 3.15
C GLU A 17 -6.77 20.67 2.96
N THR A 18 -7.21 20.89 1.71
CA THR A 18 -8.63 21.06 1.37
C THR A 18 -9.44 19.77 1.48
N HIS A 19 -8.92 18.65 0.96
CA HIS A 19 -9.69 17.42 0.79
C HIS A 19 -9.44 16.37 1.87
N TRP A 20 -8.46 16.58 2.75
CA TRP A 20 -8.22 15.70 3.90
C TRP A 20 -8.25 16.47 5.20
N LEU A 21 -7.34 17.42 5.42
CA LEU A 21 -7.12 18.05 6.73
C LEU A 21 -8.29 18.94 7.17
N ALA A 22 -8.94 19.66 6.25
CA ALA A 22 -10.10 20.48 6.56
C ALA A 22 -11.37 19.68 6.89
N LEU A 23 -11.40 18.37 6.62
CA LEU A 23 -12.57 17.50 6.77
C LEU A 23 -12.56 16.67 8.07
N THR A 24 -11.93 17.15 9.13
CA THR A 24 -11.83 16.45 10.43
C THR A 24 -13.17 16.20 11.11
N ASP A 25 -14.18 17.02 10.81
CA ASP A 25 -15.51 16.91 11.43
C ASP A 25 -16.37 15.82 10.78
N LEU A 26 -15.93 15.26 9.64
CA LEU A 26 -16.56 14.09 9.04
C LEU A 26 -16.12 12.84 9.80
N GLY A 27 -17.06 11.94 10.06
CA GLY A 27 -16.71 10.58 10.52
C GLY A 27 -15.82 9.86 9.51
N ASP A 28 -14.92 9.00 10.00
CA ASP A 28 -13.81 8.40 9.23
C ASP A 28 -14.23 7.80 7.89
N GLU A 29 -15.33 7.04 7.85
CA GLU A 29 -15.83 6.43 6.60
C GLU A 29 -16.21 7.46 5.53
N ARG A 30 -16.91 8.52 5.94
CA ARG A 30 -17.33 9.60 5.02
C ARG A 30 -16.16 10.44 4.57
N ARG A 31 -15.19 10.68 5.47
CA ARG A 31 -13.95 11.37 5.15
C ARG A 31 -13.13 10.58 4.12
N ALA A 32 -12.97 9.28 4.33
CA ALA A 32 -12.29 8.39 3.40
C ALA A 32 -12.99 8.32 2.03
N ALA A 33 -14.32 8.20 2.01
CA ALA A 33 -15.07 8.22 0.75
C ALA A 33 -14.92 9.54 -0.02
N SER A 34 -14.96 10.68 0.68
CA SER A 34 -14.73 12.00 0.08
C SER A 34 -13.33 12.14 -0.49
N TRP A 35 -12.33 11.59 0.20
CA TRP A 35 -10.93 11.57 -0.25
C TRP A 35 -10.74 10.74 -1.53
N GLU A 36 -11.30 9.53 -1.57
CA GLU A 36 -11.22 8.66 -2.75
C GLU A 36 -11.87 9.30 -3.99
N LEU A 37 -12.99 10.01 -3.81
CA LEU A 37 -13.65 10.78 -4.87
C LEU A 37 -12.74 11.91 -5.36
N ALA A 38 -12.19 12.71 -4.44
CA ALA A 38 -11.28 13.81 -4.78
C ALA A 38 -10.02 13.32 -5.52
N LEU A 39 -9.43 12.20 -5.10
CA LEU A 39 -8.29 11.60 -5.81
C LEU A 39 -8.63 11.25 -7.25
N THR A 40 -9.85 10.78 -7.49
CA THR A 40 -10.34 10.40 -8.82
C THR A 40 -10.57 11.64 -9.69
N GLU A 41 -11.31 12.62 -9.18
CA GLU A 41 -11.65 13.86 -9.88
C GLU A 41 -10.41 14.70 -10.25
N HIS A 42 -9.38 14.68 -9.39
CA HIS A 42 -8.16 15.44 -9.59
C HIS A 42 -7.02 14.66 -10.27
N HIS A 43 -7.27 13.42 -10.72
CA HIS A 43 -6.28 12.55 -11.37
C HIS A 43 -5.07 12.19 -10.48
N LEU A 44 -5.29 12.07 -9.18
CA LEU A 44 -4.26 11.80 -8.17
C LEU A 44 -4.21 10.35 -7.68
N ARG A 45 -5.08 9.47 -8.20
CA ARG A 45 -4.94 8.02 -7.97
C ARG A 45 -3.67 7.45 -8.58
N VAL A 46 -3.29 7.95 -9.76
CA VAL A 46 -2.11 7.53 -10.53
C VAL A 46 -1.35 8.75 -11.10
N PRO A 47 -0.86 9.65 -10.24
CA PRO A 47 -0.38 10.97 -10.68
C PRO A 47 0.79 10.88 -11.67
N GLY A 48 1.56 9.79 -11.62
CA GLY A 48 2.71 9.54 -12.49
C GLY A 48 2.36 8.95 -13.86
N TYR A 49 1.10 8.59 -14.12
CA TYR A 49 0.71 8.07 -15.42
C TYR A 49 0.60 9.20 -16.44
N PRO A 50 0.75 8.90 -17.74
CA PRO A 50 0.44 9.85 -18.80
C PRO A 50 -1.01 10.36 -18.71
N PHE A 51 -1.26 11.55 -19.26
CA PHE A 51 -2.59 12.19 -19.23
C PHE A 51 -3.64 11.36 -19.96
N GLU A 52 -3.29 10.77 -21.10
CA GLU A 52 -4.17 9.90 -21.90
C GLU A 52 -4.67 8.66 -21.14
N HIS A 53 -3.96 8.30 -20.05
CA HIS A 53 -4.26 7.16 -19.19
C HIS A 53 -4.78 7.56 -17.81
N GLY A 54 -5.19 8.83 -17.64
CA GLY A 54 -5.88 9.33 -16.45
C GLY A 54 -4.97 9.83 -15.33
N GLY A 55 -3.66 9.96 -15.58
CA GLY A 55 -2.70 10.56 -14.65
C GLY A 55 -2.43 12.04 -14.90
N ARG A 56 -1.39 12.57 -14.25
CA ARG A 56 -0.95 13.98 -14.36
C ARG A 56 0.45 14.14 -14.95
N ASN A 57 1.06 13.04 -15.39
CA ASN A 57 2.44 13.00 -15.88
C ASN A 57 3.44 13.62 -14.89
N TRP A 58 3.22 13.42 -13.58
CA TRP A 58 4.10 13.94 -12.54
C TRP A 58 5.44 13.22 -12.54
N SER A 59 6.51 13.98 -12.32
CA SER A 59 7.87 13.45 -12.18
C SER A 59 8.03 12.65 -10.88
N ASP A 60 9.03 11.76 -10.83
CA ASP A 60 9.33 10.95 -9.64
C ASP A 60 9.47 11.80 -8.36
N LYS A 61 10.07 13.00 -8.45
CA LYS A 61 10.17 13.90 -7.29
C LYS A 61 8.83 14.47 -6.83
N ALA A 62 7.93 14.81 -7.76
CA ALA A 62 6.59 15.27 -7.42
C ALA A 62 5.76 14.14 -6.80
N LEU A 63 5.92 12.90 -7.30
CA LEU A 63 5.32 11.70 -6.70
C LEU A 63 5.83 11.46 -5.29
N VAL A 64 7.15 11.54 -5.08
CA VAL A 64 7.77 11.48 -3.77
C VAL A 64 7.12 12.52 -2.86
N HIS A 65 7.11 13.80 -3.23
CA HIS A 65 6.50 14.86 -2.40
C HIS A 65 5.04 14.58 -2.04
N PHE A 66 4.20 14.26 -3.03
CA PHE A 66 2.77 14.04 -2.79
C PHE A 66 2.51 12.85 -1.87
N TRP A 67 3.15 11.71 -2.13
CA TRP A 67 3.01 10.55 -1.26
C TRP A 67 3.63 10.78 0.13
N SER A 68 4.60 11.71 0.25
CA SER A 68 5.16 12.16 1.54
C SER A 68 4.08 12.72 2.40
N LEU A 69 3.41 13.70 1.80
CA LEU A 69 2.41 14.51 2.43
C LEU A 69 1.21 13.65 2.82
N CYS A 70 0.72 12.81 1.89
CA CYS A 70 -0.36 11.87 2.16
C CYS A 70 -0.04 10.96 3.34
N ALA A 71 1.16 10.38 3.39
CA ALA A 71 1.52 9.48 4.47
C ALA A 71 1.77 10.20 5.81
N GLU A 72 2.33 11.40 5.80
CA GLU A 72 2.52 12.24 7.00
C GLU A 72 1.19 12.61 7.67
N HIS A 73 0.16 12.86 6.86
CA HIS A 73 -1.18 13.23 7.33
C HIS A 73 -2.14 12.05 7.47
N GLY A 74 -1.66 10.82 7.25
CA GLY A 74 -2.48 9.61 7.36
C GLY A 74 -3.61 9.53 6.32
N CYS A 75 -3.43 10.15 5.16
CA CYS A 75 -4.37 10.02 4.05
C CYS A 75 -4.44 8.56 3.57
N PRO A 76 -5.64 8.04 3.25
CA PRO A 76 -5.78 6.75 2.58
C PRO A 76 -5.01 6.73 1.27
N MET A 77 -4.30 5.62 1.01
CA MET A 77 -3.55 5.43 -0.22
C MET A 77 -4.35 4.53 -1.17
N PRO A 78 -4.33 4.81 -2.49
CA PRO A 78 -4.88 3.88 -3.48
C PRO A 78 -4.26 2.50 -3.37
N ASP A 79 -4.98 1.49 -3.83
CA ASP A 79 -4.48 0.11 -3.83
C ASP A 79 -3.15 -0.01 -4.60
N PRO A 80 -2.05 -0.36 -3.92
CA PRO A 80 -0.72 -0.37 -4.53
C PRO A 80 -0.56 -1.50 -5.55
N VAL A 81 -1.28 -2.62 -5.40
CA VAL A 81 -1.24 -3.69 -6.42
C VAL A 81 -1.73 -3.15 -7.76
N THR A 82 -2.84 -2.43 -7.75
CA THR A 82 -3.43 -1.89 -8.98
C THR A 82 -2.62 -0.71 -9.54
N THR A 83 -2.28 0.26 -8.69
CA THR A 83 -1.69 1.55 -9.12
C THR A 83 -0.18 1.53 -9.29
N GLU A 84 0.53 0.68 -8.53
CA GLU A 84 2.00 0.67 -8.46
C GLU A 84 2.62 -0.61 -9.04
N LEU A 85 1.84 -1.64 -9.34
CA LEU A 85 2.31 -2.87 -9.98
C LEU A 85 1.61 -3.10 -11.34
N VAL A 86 0.31 -3.32 -11.36
CA VAL A 86 -0.42 -3.68 -12.59
C VAL A 86 -0.30 -2.58 -13.65
N GLY A 87 -0.71 -1.36 -13.34
CA GLY A 87 -0.71 -0.30 -14.35
C GLY A 87 0.70 0.06 -14.86
N PRO A 88 1.76 0.10 -14.03
CA PRO A 88 3.12 0.24 -14.55
C PRO A 88 3.57 -0.90 -15.46
N LEU A 89 3.20 -2.16 -15.15
CA LEU A 89 3.49 -3.29 -16.06
C LEU A 89 2.81 -3.09 -17.43
N LEU A 90 1.56 -2.62 -17.44
CA LEU A 90 0.83 -2.30 -18.67
C LEU A 90 1.48 -1.13 -19.45
N LEU A 91 2.00 -0.12 -18.75
CA LEU A 91 2.70 1.02 -19.37
C LEU A 91 4.08 0.65 -19.93
N MET A 92 4.68 -0.43 -19.44
CA MET A 92 6.01 -0.91 -19.88
C MET A 92 5.94 -1.83 -21.10
N THR A 93 4.74 -2.22 -21.55
CA THR A 93 4.61 -3.01 -22.77
C THR A 93 5.01 -2.18 -23.98
N ALA A 94 5.32 -2.84 -25.11
CA ALA A 94 5.68 -2.14 -26.35
C ALA A 94 4.52 -1.26 -26.89
N THR A 95 3.28 -1.57 -26.50
CA THR A 95 2.07 -0.88 -26.97
C THR A 95 1.09 -0.60 -25.82
N PRO A 96 1.39 0.37 -24.93
CA PRO A 96 0.54 0.70 -23.78
C PRO A 96 -0.89 1.10 -24.16
N SER A 97 -1.07 1.67 -25.35
CA SER A 97 -2.37 2.07 -25.89
C SER A 97 -3.36 0.90 -26.02
N GLN A 98 -2.87 -0.33 -26.21
CA GLN A 98 -3.72 -1.53 -26.24
C GLN A 98 -4.36 -1.84 -24.88
N HIS A 99 -3.82 -1.28 -23.80
CA HIS A 99 -4.29 -1.46 -22.43
C HIS A 99 -4.98 -0.21 -21.88
N SER A 100 -5.30 0.78 -22.72
CA SER A 100 -5.86 2.06 -22.28
C SER A 100 -7.14 1.90 -21.44
N ALA A 101 -8.01 0.95 -21.78
CA ALA A 101 -9.21 0.68 -20.99
C ALA A 101 -8.88 0.22 -19.56
N HIS A 102 -7.89 -0.66 -19.39
CA HIS A 102 -7.43 -1.07 -18.07
C HIS A 102 -6.80 0.11 -17.32
N LEU A 103 -5.90 0.86 -17.98
CA LEU A 103 -5.21 1.99 -17.36
C LEU A 103 -6.19 3.08 -16.89
N GLN A 104 -7.20 3.40 -17.69
CA GLN A 104 -8.25 4.36 -17.32
C GLN A 104 -9.14 3.83 -16.19
N ALA A 105 -9.51 2.55 -16.21
CA ALA A 105 -10.28 1.96 -15.11
C ALA A 105 -9.49 1.95 -13.79
N ILE A 106 -8.18 1.70 -13.86
CA ILE A 106 -7.25 1.84 -12.71
C ILE A 106 -7.24 3.29 -12.21
N ALA A 107 -7.07 4.25 -13.11
CA ALA A 107 -7.05 5.68 -12.77
C ALA A 107 -8.37 6.19 -12.20
N ALA A 108 -9.49 5.52 -12.52
CA ALA A 108 -10.82 5.84 -12.01
C ALA A 108 -11.19 5.06 -10.72
N GLY A 109 -10.34 4.12 -10.27
CA GLY A 109 -10.67 3.24 -9.14
C GLY A 109 -11.80 2.24 -9.42
N GLN A 110 -12.05 1.94 -10.70
CA GLN A 110 -13.15 1.09 -11.17
C GLN A 110 -12.71 -0.33 -11.55
N ALA A 111 -11.45 -0.68 -11.28
CA ALA A 111 -10.92 -2.01 -11.55
C ALA A 111 -10.33 -2.62 -10.28
N SER A 112 -10.88 -3.75 -9.86
CA SER A 112 -10.36 -4.55 -8.76
C SER A 112 -9.42 -5.65 -9.27
N TRP A 113 -8.25 -5.75 -8.64
CA TRP A 113 -7.20 -6.69 -9.05
C TRP A 113 -6.76 -7.59 -7.91
N ASP A 114 -6.71 -8.88 -8.21
CA ASP A 114 -6.05 -9.91 -7.41
C ASP A 114 -4.62 -10.14 -7.91
N LEU A 115 -3.72 -10.47 -6.98
CA LEU A 115 -2.33 -10.83 -7.29
C LEU A 115 -2.08 -12.28 -6.90
N VAL A 116 -1.72 -13.09 -7.88
CA VAL A 116 -1.51 -14.52 -7.73
C VAL A 116 -0.12 -14.91 -8.18
N CYS A 117 0.59 -15.68 -7.35
CA CYS A 117 1.82 -16.35 -7.73
C CYS A 117 1.59 -17.87 -7.78
N LEU A 118 2.07 -18.50 -8.84
CA LEU A 118 2.02 -19.93 -9.04
C LEU A 118 3.43 -20.46 -9.30
N ASP A 119 3.95 -21.32 -8.42
CA ASP A 119 5.24 -21.98 -8.67
C ASP A 119 4.98 -23.42 -9.18
N LEU A 120 5.16 -23.64 -10.48
CA LEU A 120 4.99 -24.94 -11.12
C LEU A 120 6.20 -25.86 -10.87
N PRO A 121 6.04 -27.20 -10.89
CA PRO A 121 4.83 -27.95 -11.22
C PRO A 121 3.97 -28.35 -10.01
N SER A 122 4.40 -28.05 -8.78
CA SER A 122 3.87 -28.68 -7.57
C SER A 122 3.63 -27.73 -6.39
N SER A 123 3.90 -26.42 -6.51
CA SER A 123 3.61 -25.52 -5.39
C SER A 123 2.17 -25.05 -5.39
N PRO A 124 1.59 -24.84 -4.19
CA PRO A 124 0.27 -24.26 -4.08
C PRO A 124 0.26 -22.84 -4.63
N MET A 125 -0.86 -22.49 -5.25
CA MET A 125 -1.15 -21.12 -5.63
C MET A 125 -1.14 -20.23 -4.39
N ARG A 126 -0.44 -19.09 -4.47
CA ARG A 126 -0.41 -18.06 -3.44
C ARG A 126 -1.14 -16.82 -3.92
N ARG A 127 -2.28 -16.50 -3.31
CA ARG A 127 -2.95 -15.21 -3.46
C ARG A 127 -2.27 -14.20 -2.53
N LEU A 128 -1.46 -13.32 -3.10
CA LEU A 128 -0.76 -12.26 -2.34
C LEU A 128 -1.71 -11.11 -1.96
N LYS A 129 -2.78 -10.94 -2.75
CA LYS A 129 -3.92 -10.10 -2.45
C LYS A 129 -5.17 -10.88 -2.83
N ALA A 130 -5.99 -11.20 -1.84
CA ALA A 130 -7.22 -11.97 -2.02
C ALA A 130 -8.43 -11.06 -1.81
N LEU A 131 -9.16 -10.79 -2.87
CA LEU A 131 -10.45 -10.10 -2.84
C LEU A 131 -11.59 -11.11 -2.91
N GLU A 132 -12.71 -10.77 -2.27
CA GLU A 132 -13.96 -11.54 -2.41
C GLU A 132 -14.46 -11.49 -3.87
N GLN A 133 -14.32 -10.34 -4.50
CA GLN A 133 -14.65 -10.10 -5.90
C GLN A 133 -13.52 -9.28 -6.52
N ALA A 134 -12.88 -9.87 -7.54
CA ALA A 134 -11.91 -9.20 -8.38
C ALA A 134 -12.44 -9.16 -9.81
N ASP A 135 -12.15 -8.10 -10.55
CA ASP A 135 -12.50 -8.01 -11.99
C ASP A 135 -11.45 -8.72 -12.85
N TRP A 136 -10.21 -8.74 -12.35
CA TRP A 136 -9.01 -9.19 -13.03
C TRP A 136 -8.01 -9.83 -12.07
N VAL A 137 -7.19 -10.72 -12.60
CA VAL A 137 -6.09 -11.37 -11.88
C VAL A 137 -4.79 -11.07 -12.62
N LEU A 138 -3.81 -10.52 -11.89
CA LEU A 138 -2.41 -10.54 -12.33
C LEU A 138 -1.78 -11.83 -11.82
N LEU A 139 -1.41 -12.70 -12.75
CA LEU A 139 -0.81 -13.99 -12.48
C LEU A 139 0.68 -13.98 -12.80
N ILE A 140 1.52 -14.27 -11.81
CA ILE A 140 2.94 -14.51 -11.98
C ILE A 140 3.17 -16.01 -11.88
N GLN A 141 3.59 -16.64 -12.98
CA GLN A 141 3.91 -18.06 -13.01
C GLN A 141 5.41 -18.26 -13.03
N ASN A 142 5.93 -18.99 -12.05
CA ASN A 142 7.32 -19.43 -12.00
C ASN A 142 7.36 -20.88 -12.48
N GLN A 143 8.15 -21.17 -13.52
CA GLN A 143 8.30 -22.50 -14.09
C GLN A 143 9.58 -23.17 -13.61
N ALA A 144 9.62 -24.50 -13.67
CA ALA A 144 10.72 -25.32 -13.17
C ALA A 144 12.06 -25.07 -13.90
N GLU A 145 12.02 -24.60 -15.15
CA GLU A 145 13.21 -24.33 -15.97
C GLU A 145 13.83 -22.95 -15.68
N GLY A 146 13.35 -22.24 -14.65
CA GLY A 146 13.80 -20.90 -14.29
C GLY A 146 13.18 -19.80 -15.15
N THR A 147 12.30 -20.14 -16.08
CA THR A 147 11.45 -19.18 -16.80
C THR A 147 10.31 -18.71 -15.90
N SER A 148 9.94 -17.44 -16.04
CA SER A 148 8.82 -16.85 -15.29
C SER A 148 8.01 -15.95 -16.20
N GLN A 149 6.69 -15.97 -16.07
CA GLN A 149 5.82 -15.20 -16.94
C GLN A 149 4.78 -14.40 -16.14
N ILE A 150 4.36 -13.28 -16.73
CA ILE A 150 3.32 -12.41 -16.20
C ILE A 150 2.14 -12.43 -17.16
N GLU A 151 0.97 -12.75 -16.65
CA GLU A 151 -0.27 -12.84 -17.41
C GLU A 151 -1.40 -12.08 -16.71
N ILE A 152 -2.33 -11.54 -17.50
CA ILE A 152 -3.60 -11.02 -17.02
C ILE A 152 -4.71 -11.99 -17.40
N LEU A 153 -5.56 -12.32 -16.43
CA LEU A 153 -6.70 -13.20 -16.61
C LEU A 153 -7.97 -12.59 -16.02
N ARG A 154 -9.11 -13.09 -16.50
CA ARG A 154 -10.35 -13.02 -15.74
C ARG A 154 -10.27 -13.97 -14.54
N PRO A 155 -10.92 -13.65 -13.41
CA PRO A 155 -11.12 -14.61 -12.33
C PRO A 155 -11.75 -15.91 -12.88
N TRP A 156 -11.21 -17.05 -12.49
CA TRP A 156 -11.72 -18.37 -12.88
C TRP A 156 -12.51 -19.01 -11.72
N PRO A 157 -13.36 -20.02 -11.98
CA PRO A 157 -14.23 -20.62 -10.97
C PRO A 157 -13.49 -21.14 -9.72
N GLY A 158 -12.25 -21.59 -9.89
CA GLY A 158 -11.42 -22.14 -8.82
C GLY A 158 -10.71 -21.09 -7.94
N LEU A 159 -10.69 -19.81 -8.31
CA LEU A 159 -9.88 -18.79 -7.65
C LEU A 159 -10.21 -18.65 -6.16
N GLN A 160 -11.50 -18.62 -5.81
CA GLN A 160 -11.94 -18.44 -4.42
C GLN A 160 -11.66 -19.68 -3.56
N ALA A 161 -11.63 -20.86 -4.16
CA ALA A 161 -11.20 -22.10 -3.50
C ALA A 161 -9.66 -22.24 -3.45
N ASN A 162 -8.93 -21.20 -3.84
CA ASN A 162 -7.47 -21.19 -3.98
C ASN A 162 -6.93 -22.32 -4.88
N LEU A 163 -7.68 -22.68 -5.93
CA LEU A 163 -7.27 -23.67 -6.92
C LEU A 163 -6.56 -22.99 -8.11
N PRO A 164 -5.50 -23.61 -8.66
CA PRO A 164 -4.78 -23.04 -9.80
C PRO A 164 -5.68 -22.94 -11.04
N PRO A 165 -5.39 -22.01 -11.97
CA PRO A 165 -6.11 -21.93 -13.23
C PRO A 165 -5.90 -23.19 -14.07
N THR A 166 -6.93 -23.60 -14.79
CA THR A 166 -6.86 -24.73 -15.73
C THR A 166 -6.28 -24.28 -17.08
N THR A 167 -5.90 -25.23 -17.93
CA THR A 167 -5.48 -24.93 -19.31
C THR A 167 -6.55 -24.19 -20.12
N ALA A 168 -7.84 -24.37 -19.79
CA ALA A 168 -8.91 -23.64 -20.47
C ALA A 168 -8.94 -22.16 -20.07
N ASP A 169 -8.70 -21.86 -18.79
CA ASP A 169 -8.65 -20.49 -18.27
C ASP A 169 -7.48 -19.72 -18.91
N LEU A 170 -6.31 -20.36 -18.98
CA LEU A 170 -5.08 -19.79 -19.56
C LEU A 170 -5.20 -19.47 -21.06
N LYS A 171 -6.09 -20.11 -21.81
CA LYS A 171 -6.29 -19.77 -23.24
C LYS A 171 -6.81 -18.35 -23.47
N THR A 172 -7.44 -17.77 -22.45
CA THR A 172 -7.98 -16.40 -22.50
C THR A 172 -7.04 -15.37 -21.89
N SER A 173 -5.85 -15.80 -21.46
CA SER A 173 -4.90 -14.92 -20.80
C SER A 173 -4.24 -13.96 -21.78
N LEU A 174 -3.92 -12.79 -21.26
CA LEU A 174 -3.07 -11.81 -21.93
C LEU A 174 -1.67 -11.91 -21.33
N VAL A 175 -0.73 -12.45 -22.10
CA VAL A 175 0.68 -12.52 -21.69
C VAL A 175 1.31 -11.13 -21.80
N LEU A 176 1.80 -10.61 -20.67
CA LEU A 176 2.52 -9.34 -20.60
C LEU A 176 4.03 -9.51 -20.78
N SER A 177 4.59 -10.56 -20.19
CA SER A 177 6.02 -10.89 -20.30
C SER A 177 6.26 -12.38 -20.15
N LEU A 178 7.25 -12.86 -20.89
CA LEU A 178 7.81 -14.22 -20.77
C LEU A 178 9.04 -14.28 -19.85
N ASP A 179 9.42 -13.13 -19.28
CA ASP A 179 10.44 -12.98 -18.24
C ASP A 179 9.91 -12.03 -17.15
N ALA A 180 9.27 -12.59 -16.13
CA ALA A 180 8.71 -11.82 -15.03
C ALA A 180 9.81 -11.14 -14.20
N GLY A 181 10.94 -11.81 -14.00
CA GLY A 181 12.07 -11.29 -13.24
C GLY A 181 12.63 -10.01 -13.85
N GLU A 182 12.88 -10.01 -15.15
CA GLU A 182 13.40 -8.85 -15.88
C GLU A 182 12.42 -7.67 -15.86
N MET A 183 11.14 -7.95 -16.10
CA MET A 183 10.09 -6.93 -16.10
C MET A 183 9.89 -6.31 -14.71
N LEU A 184 9.91 -7.10 -13.64
CA LEU A 184 9.78 -6.61 -12.26
C LEU A 184 11.01 -5.81 -11.82
N LEU A 185 12.21 -6.17 -12.27
CA LEU A 185 13.43 -5.40 -11.98
C LEU A 185 13.37 -3.99 -12.57
N LYS A 186 12.79 -3.82 -13.77
CA LYS A 186 12.60 -2.52 -14.41
C LYS A 186 11.54 -1.65 -13.72
N LEU A 187 10.64 -2.25 -12.94
CA LEU A 187 9.53 -1.56 -12.28
C LEU A 187 9.96 -0.71 -11.07
N HIS A 188 11.19 -0.85 -10.56
CA HIS A 188 11.67 -0.09 -9.39
C HIS A 188 11.45 1.42 -9.54
N ARG A 189 10.55 1.97 -8.73
CA ARG A 189 10.26 3.41 -8.66
C ARG A 189 10.78 4.03 -7.37
N ASP A 190 11.29 5.25 -7.49
CA ASP A 190 11.94 5.96 -6.39
C ASP A 190 10.97 6.29 -5.23
N HIS A 191 9.65 6.36 -5.48
CA HIS A 191 8.66 6.67 -4.45
C HIS A 191 8.13 5.46 -3.66
N GLN A 192 8.36 4.22 -4.11
CA GLN A 192 7.87 3.03 -3.40
C GLN A 192 8.56 2.77 -2.05
N PRO A 193 9.91 2.88 -1.93
CA PRO A 193 10.60 2.72 -0.64
C PRO A 193 10.15 3.77 0.37
N ILE A 194 9.89 4.99 -0.09
CA ILE A 194 9.56 6.10 0.78
C ILE A 194 8.11 6.02 1.31
N ALA A 195 7.19 5.44 0.53
CA ALA A 195 5.85 5.09 1.03
C ALA A 195 5.90 4.06 2.18
N ALA A 196 6.85 3.13 2.17
CA ALA A 196 7.05 2.20 3.28
C ALA A 196 7.59 2.90 4.53
N VAL A 197 8.55 3.81 4.35
CA VAL A 197 9.09 4.66 5.42
C VAL A 197 7.95 5.47 6.05
N TRP A 198 7.14 6.20 5.28
CA TRP A 198 6.15 7.08 5.91
C TRP A 198 4.96 6.37 6.54
N ARG A 199 4.55 5.19 6.05
CA ARG A 199 3.54 4.37 6.75
C ARG A 199 3.93 4.08 8.19
N ASN A 200 5.22 3.88 8.46
CA ASN A 200 5.71 3.70 9.81
C ASN A 200 5.62 4.99 10.65
N ARG A 201 5.83 6.16 10.04
CA ARG A 201 5.72 7.46 10.73
C ARG A 201 4.32 7.68 11.28
N ALA A 202 3.29 7.37 10.49
CA ALA A 202 1.90 7.44 10.96
C ALA A 202 1.64 6.48 12.13
N LEU A 203 2.10 5.23 12.04
CA LEU A 203 1.96 4.25 13.12
C LEU A 203 2.67 4.69 14.41
N LEU A 204 3.90 5.18 14.30
CA LEU A 204 4.68 5.67 15.44
C LEU A 204 4.04 6.90 16.10
N LYS A 205 3.44 7.80 15.31
CA LYS A 205 2.66 8.93 15.84
C LYS A 205 1.47 8.44 16.67
N THR A 206 0.74 7.43 16.20
CA THR A 206 -0.35 6.81 16.97
C THR A 206 0.16 6.16 18.26
N LEU A 207 1.28 5.43 18.21
CA LEU A 207 1.89 4.83 19.39
C LEU A 207 2.31 5.89 20.41
N ARG A 208 2.82 7.03 19.94
CA ARG A 208 3.18 8.16 20.79
C ARG A 208 1.97 8.74 21.52
N THR A 209 0.80 8.81 20.87
CA THR A 209 -0.44 9.24 21.52
C THR A 209 -0.99 8.23 22.54
N LEU A 210 -0.68 6.94 22.38
CA LEU A 210 -1.10 5.86 23.28
C LEU A 210 -0.12 5.65 24.45
N SER A 211 1.14 6.08 24.32
CA SER A 211 2.18 5.89 25.32
C SER A 211 1.94 6.75 26.56
N CYS A 212 2.13 6.17 27.74
CA CYS A 212 2.07 6.87 29.03
C CYS A 212 3.20 7.92 29.18
N GLU A 213 2.99 8.90 30.07
CA GLU A 213 3.90 10.05 30.26
C GLU A 213 5.29 9.70 30.81
N ASP A 214 5.52 8.50 31.37
CA ASP A 214 6.84 8.13 31.94
C ASP A 214 7.90 8.02 30.83
N PRO A 215 8.83 8.98 30.71
CA PRO A 215 9.81 8.98 29.64
C PRO A 215 10.82 7.84 29.74
N MET A 216 10.98 7.25 30.93
CA MET A 216 11.93 6.18 31.23
C MET A 216 11.28 4.79 31.28
N GLY A 217 9.98 4.70 31.03
CA GLY A 217 9.28 3.44 30.86
C GLY A 217 9.89 2.65 29.70
N ARG A 218 10.04 1.33 29.87
CA ARG A 218 10.64 0.42 28.87
C ARG A 218 9.97 0.52 27.49
N GLU A 219 8.66 0.76 27.48
CA GLU A 219 7.87 0.96 26.25
C GLU A 219 8.20 2.28 25.56
N ASN A 220 8.34 3.36 26.34
CA ASN A 220 8.71 4.67 25.81
C ASN A 220 10.14 4.67 25.23
N GLN A 221 11.07 3.97 25.90
CA GLN A 221 12.42 3.76 25.38
C GLN A 221 12.39 3.04 24.01
N ARG A 222 11.64 1.93 23.90
CA ARG A 222 11.47 1.20 22.64
C ARG A 222 10.86 2.07 21.54
N LEU A 223 9.87 2.90 21.88
CA LEU A 223 9.26 3.83 20.94
C LEU A 223 10.29 4.86 20.42
N CYS A 224 11.08 5.46 21.31
CA CYS A 224 12.15 6.38 20.93
C CYS A 224 13.20 5.71 20.02
N GLU A 225 13.61 4.47 20.31
CA GLU A 225 14.53 3.71 19.45
C GLU A 225 13.94 3.51 18.04
N LEU A 226 12.66 3.18 17.94
CA LEU A 226 11.96 3.03 16.65
C LEU A 226 11.88 4.36 15.88
N GLU A 227 11.60 5.48 16.56
CA GLU A 227 11.57 6.81 15.94
C GLU A 227 12.94 7.26 15.41
N ILE A 228 14.02 6.95 16.15
CA ILE A 228 15.39 7.22 15.71
C ILE A 228 15.71 6.40 14.45
N LEU A 229 15.42 5.10 14.46
CA LEU A 229 15.62 4.22 13.31
C LEU A 229 14.80 4.69 12.09
N GLN A 230 13.56 5.09 12.32
CA GLN A 230 12.67 5.63 11.31
C GLN A 230 13.23 6.91 10.67
N THR A 231 13.70 7.85 11.48
CA THR A 231 14.30 9.11 10.99
C THR A 231 15.59 8.87 10.19
N ALA A 232 16.40 7.91 10.65
CA ALA A 232 17.61 7.49 9.94
C ALA A 232 17.27 6.85 8.58
N GLN A 233 16.22 6.02 8.51
CA GLN A 233 15.75 5.42 7.27
C GLN A 233 15.20 6.45 6.28
N GLU A 234 14.43 7.43 6.76
CA GLU A 234 13.94 8.54 5.93
C GLU A 234 15.11 9.31 5.29
N THR A 235 16.12 9.65 6.09
CA THR A 235 17.33 10.32 5.62
C THR A 235 18.08 9.47 4.59
N LEU A 236 18.25 8.17 4.83
CA LEU A 236 18.90 7.25 3.90
C LEU A 236 18.13 7.14 2.58
N CYS A 237 16.81 7.02 2.65
CA CYS A 237 15.93 6.93 1.49
C CYS A 237 16.10 8.16 0.59
N HIS A 238 16.01 9.37 1.15
CA HIS A 238 16.22 10.60 0.39
C HIS A 238 17.60 10.67 -0.28
N ARG A 239 18.67 10.25 0.41
CA ARG A 239 20.02 10.20 -0.19
C ARG A 239 20.13 9.19 -1.33
N LEU A 240 19.49 8.03 -1.21
CA LEU A 240 19.50 7.00 -2.27
C LEU A 240 18.72 7.45 -3.50
N ILE A 241 17.60 8.16 -3.30
CA ILE A 241 16.83 8.79 -4.39
C ILE A 241 17.69 9.86 -5.08
N GLN A 242 18.30 10.77 -4.32
CA GLN A 242 19.15 11.84 -4.86
C GLN A 242 20.38 11.32 -5.63
N SER A 243 20.95 10.20 -5.19
CA SER A 243 22.12 9.58 -5.85
C SER A 243 21.76 8.65 -7.01
N GLY A 244 20.47 8.39 -7.27
CA GLY A 244 20.01 7.46 -8.30
C GLY A 244 20.35 5.99 -8.01
N ALA A 245 20.72 5.65 -6.78
CA ALA A 245 21.18 4.32 -6.39
C ALA A 245 20.02 3.32 -6.17
N ARG A 246 19.18 3.13 -7.20
CA ARG A 246 17.92 2.37 -7.15
C ARG A 246 18.07 0.96 -6.58
N ALA A 247 19.11 0.23 -6.98
CA ALA A 247 19.36 -1.12 -6.47
C ALA A 247 19.53 -1.21 -4.95
N LYS A 248 19.97 -0.13 -4.29
CA LYS A 248 20.16 -0.07 -2.83
C LYS A 248 18.89 0.33 -2.09
N GLN A 249 17.86 0.80 -2.78
CA GLN A 249 16.60 1.21 -2.16
C GLN A 249 15.82 0.02 -1.58
N LEU A 250 16.06 -1.21 -2.06
CA LEU A 250 15.49 -2.43 -1.47
C LEU A 250 15.84 -2.58 0.03
N ILE A 251 17.04 -2.15 0.42
CA ILE A 251 17.47 -2.17 1.83
C ILE A 251 16.59 -1.26 2.69
N VAL A 252 16.18 -0.10 2.15
CA VAL A 252 15.27 0.82 2.84
C VAL A 252 13.93 0.15 3.08
N THR A 253 13.37 -0.52 2.08
CA THR A 253 12.10 -1.24 2.20
C THR A 253 12.18 -2.39 3.21
N GLN A 254 13.30 -3.14 3.22
CA GLN A 254 13.54 -4.20 4.20
C GLN A 254 13.55 -3.66 5.63
N ILE A 255 14.34 -2.62 5.90
CA ILE A 255 14.43 -2.05 7.24
C ILE A 255 13.12 -1.36 7.64
N ALA A 256 12.43 -0.70 6.71
CA ALA A 256 11.09 -0.15 6.95
C ALA A 256 10.11 -1.25 7.38
N ARG A 257 10.17 -2.45 6.77
CA ARG A 257 9.35 -3.61 7.18
C ARG A 257 9.69 -4.06 8.61
N GLU A 258 10.97 -4.10 8.97
CA GLU A 258 11.38 -4.44 10.34
C GLU A 258 10.85 -3.45 11.38
N ILE A 259 10.96 -2.14 11.10
CA ILE A 259 10.40 -1.08 11.95
C ILE A 259 8.89 -1.27 12.08
N GLN A 260 8.19 -1.57 10.98
CA GLN A 260 6.74 -1.79 10.98
C GLN A 260 6.35 -2.95 11.90
N ILE A 261 7.02 -4.10 11.78
CA ILE A 261 6.75 -5.29 12.60
C ILE A 261 6.95 -4.97 14.09
N LYS A 262 8.08 -4.35 14.45
CA LYS A 262 8.36 -3.98 15.84
C LYS A 262 7.36 -2.96 16.39
N SER A 263 6.93 -2.01 15.56
CA SER A 263 5.93 -1.00 15.93
C SER A 263 4.55 -1.63 16.16
N LEU A 264 4.13 -2.56 15.31
CA LEU A 264 2.88 -3.30 15.49
C LEU A 264 2.92 -4.18 16.75
N GLN A 265 4.06 -4.82 17.02
CA GLN A 265 4.25 -5.55 18.27
C GLN A 265 4.12 -4.63 19.49
N LEU A 266 4.79 -3.48 19.48
CA LEU A 266 4.69 -2.49 20.56
C LEU A 266 3.24 -2.00 20.74
N ARG A 267 2.49 -1.81 19.65
CA ARG A 267 1.07 -1.47 19.70
C ARG A 267 0.26 -2.50 20.45
N HIS A 268 0.49 -3.77 20.13
CA HIS A 268 -0.20 -4.89 20.78
C HIS A 268 0.13 -4.96 22.27
N GLU A 269 1.40 -4.74 22.62
CA GLU A 269 1.87 -4.67 24.02
C GLU A 269 1.18 -3.51 24.78
N GLN A 270 1.16 -2.28 24.22
CA GLN A 270 0.53 -1.10 24.84
C GLN A 270 -0.99 -1.24 25.02
N LEU A 271 -1.67 -1.88 24.07
CA LEU A 271 -3.12 -2.10 24.14
C LEU A 271 -3.49 -3.26 25.06
N GLY A 272 -2.56 -4.17 25.36
CA GLY A 272 -2.81 -5.35 26.19
C GLY A 272 -4.02 -6.15 25.71
N TYR A 273 -4.94 -6.49 26.62
CA TYR A 273 -6.17 -7.23 26.27
C TYR A 273 -7.07 -6.48 25.29
N TYR A 274 -7.02 -5.14 25.21
CA TYR A 274 -7.79 -4.37 24.24
C TYR A 274 -7.30 -4.56 22.80
N ALA A 275 -6.10 -5.12 22.60
CA ALA A 275 -5.62 -5.49 21.27
C ALA A 275 -6.35 -6.72 20.70
N LEU A 276 -6.98 -7.54 21.55
CA LEU A 276 -7.72 -8.76 21.15
C LEU A 276 -9.17 -8.47 20.76
N THR A 277 -9.67 -7.30 21.14
CA THR A 277 -11.05 -6.85 20.87
C THR A 277 -10.96 -5.65 19.94
N GLU A 278 -10.76 -5.88 18.66
CA GLU A 278 -10.98 -4.83 17.66
C GLU A 278 -12.44 -4.33 17.81
N ALA A 279 -12.59 -3.19 18.47
CA ALA A 279 -13.82 -2.50 18.88
C ALA A 279 -14.58 -3.02 20.13
N THR A 280 -14.45 -2.29 21.24
CA THR A 280 -15.62 -1.77 21.97
C THR A 280 -15.22 -0.52 22.77
N PRO A 281 -16.13 0.47 22.95
CA PRO A 281 -15.80 1.73 23.63
C PRO A 281 -15.37 1.51 25.09
N PRO A 282 -14.66 2.48 25.71
CA PRO A 282 -14.32 2.43 27.13
C PRO A 282 -15.59 2.24 27.97
N GLY A 283 -15.63 1.22 28.84
CA GLY A 283 -16.70 1.01 29.81
C GLY A 283 -17.61 -0.21 29.63
N GLN A 284 -17.46 -1.04 28.58
CA GLN A 284 -18.27 -2.27 28.44
C GLN A 284 -17.72 -3.51 29.15
N ASN A 285 -16.45 -3.49 29.58
CA ASN A 285 -15.86 -4.56 30.39
C ASN A 285 -15.99 -4.30 31.91
N GLU A 286 -16.62 -3.21 32.31
CA GLU A 286 -16.95 -2.97 33.72
C GLU A 286 -18.21 -3.77 34.10
N PRO A 287 -18.17 -4.60 35.15
CA PRO A 287 -19.37 -5.29 35.60
C PRO A 287 -20.42 -4.26 36.05
N ILE A 288 -21.58 -4.21 35.38
CA ILE A 288 -22.70 -3.29 35.66
C ILE A 288 -23.45 -3.69 36.95
N GLY A 289 -22.78 -4.35 37.89
CA GLY A 289 -23.38 -4.76 39.15
C GLY A 289 -22.38 -5.51 40.03
N SER A 290 -22.61 -5.44 41.34
CA SER A 290 -21.87 -6.25 42.32
C SER A 290 -21.99 -7.73 41.95
N ILE A 291 -20.86 -8.37 41.67
CA ILE A 291 -20.77 -9.82 41.50
C ILE A 291 -21.11 -10.44 42.87
N ASN A 292 -22.37 -10.80 43.06
CA ASN A 292 -22.77 -11.71 44.13
C ASN A 292 -22.43 -13.13 43.66
N ALA A 293 -21.17 -13.51 43.77
CA ALA A 293 -20.80 -14.93 43.73
C ALA A 293 -21.16 -15.53 45.10
N PRO A 294 -22.01 -16.57 45.17
CA PRO A 294 -22.13 -17.35 46.39
C PRO A 294 -20.80 -18.04 46.64
N ILE A 295 -20.21 -17.76 47.80
CA ILE A 295 -19.09 -18.53 48.32
C ILE A 295 -19.70 -19.83 48.83
N ASP A 296 -19.70 -20.87 47.99
CA ASP A 296 -19.93 -22.23 48.46
C ASP A 296 -18.64 -22.72 49.13
N ALA A 297 -18.78 -23.09 50.41
CA ALA A 297 -17.75 -23.68 51.26
C ALA A 297 -17.55 -25.17 50.95
#